data_AF-A0A952AFK4-F1
#
_entry.id   AF-A0A952AFK4-F1
#
_cell.length_a   1.000
_cell.length_b   1.000
_cell.length_c   1.000
_cell.angle_alpha   90.00
_cell.angle_beta   90.00
_cell.angle_gamma   90.00
#
_symmetry.space_group_name_H-M   'P 1'
#
loop_
_entity.id
_entity.type
_entity.pdbx_description
1 polymer ?
#
loop_
_entity_poly.entity_id
_entity_poly.type
_entity_poly.pdbx_seq_one_letter_code
_entity_poly.pdbx_strand_id
1 'polypeptide(L)'
;VMTPEYGAASQLEKINMLDYADIVCINKFDKAGALDAYLDVCKQYKRNHKLFTAKNEELPIIGTIASKFNDDGVNKLFEQILQVIETKSGVHYGVFTHDKTAKVSDSVIPAKRIRYLGEIATSIRDYNELTVEQSEIATKLYKLHGALEILKDKTDEDLLQNIQQQINYYTERQTPVAKKLINNWSQKIEAYQQDYYEYKVRDKIIKQEMFSTSLSGTRIPKVVLPKYKDWGDLLRWQSQENFPGSFPFTSGVFPLKREGEDPTRMFAGEGGPERTNKRFHYVSIGQPAHRLSTAFDSVTLYGEDPAHRPDIFGKIGNSGVSIATVDDAKKLYSGFDLCHPKTSVSMTINGPAPIILAFFMNAAIDQECEKYIEQNNLWTDVEKVFKQKFKKEITPKYYNPSSPERLPEGNSGLGLKLLGLSGDEVLPKNIYEELKAKALQSVRGTVQADILKEDQAQNTCIFSTEFALKLMGDVQEYFIQQNVRNFYSVSISGYHIAEAG
;
A
#
# COMPACT_ATOMS: atom_id res chain seq x y z
N VAL A 1 -6.29 -38.03 -1.88
CA VAL A 1 -5.66 -36.69 -1.97
C VAL A 1 -4.31 -36.76 -1.27
N MET A 2 -3.27 -36.17 -1.84
CA MET A 2 -1.92 -36.07 -1.25
C MET A 2 -1.30 -34.71 -1.56
N THR A 3 -0.14 -34.42 -0.99
CA THR A 3 0.68 -33.23 -1.28
C THR A 3 1.95 -33.60 -2.05
N PRO A 4 2.64 -32.66 -2.71
CA PRO A 4 3.95 -32.89 -3.29
C PRO A 4 5.01 -33.38 -2.31
N GLU A 5 4.85 -33.06 -1.02
CA GLU A 5 5.72 -33.54 0.05
C GLU A 5 5.27 -34.92 0.53
N TYR A 6 5.95 -35.98 0.10
CA TYR A 6 5.76 -37.37 0.56
C TYR A 6 7.08 -38.08 0.91
N GLY A 7 8.18 -37.33 0.95
CA GLY A 7 9.53 -37.86 1.14
C GLY A 7 10.12 -38.44 -0.15
N ALA A 8 10.84 -39.55 -0.05
CA ALA A 8 11.43 -40.21 -1.23
C ALA A 8 10.37 -40.94 -2.07
N ALA A 9 10.59 -41.07 -3.38
CA ALA A 9 9.71 -41.81 -4.31
C ALA A 9 9.36 -43.23 -3.84
N SER A 10 10.27 -43.92 -3.15
CA SER A 10 10.04 -45.25 -2.59
C SER A 10 8.97 -45.31 -1.49
N GLN A 11 8.58 -44.16 -0.92
CA GLN A 11 7.47 -44.12 0.04
C GLN A 11 6.11 -44.34 -0.63
N LEU A 12 5.98 -44.04 -1.93
CA LEU A 12 4.73 -44.23 -2.67
C LEU A 12 4.34 -45.71 -2.74
N GLU A 13 5.32 -46.63 -2.75
CA GLU A 13 5.10 -48.09 -2.69
C GLU A 13 4.43 -48.55 -1.40
N LYS A 14 4.46 -47.72 -0.35
CA LYS A 14 3.84 -48.01 0.95
C LYS A 14 2.46 -47.38 1.10
N ILE A 15 2.02 -46.57 0.12
CA ILE A 15 0.72 -45.91 0.15
C ILE A 15 -0.30 -46.84 -0.50
N ASN A 16 -0.88 -47.75 0.29
CA ASN A 16 -1.90 -48.71 -0.18
C ASN A 16 -3.06 -48.04 -0.92
N MET A 17 -3.41 -46.79 -0.58
CA MET A 17 -4.51 -46.09 -1.24
C MET A 17 -4.28 -45.90 -2.75
N LEU A 18 -3.03 -45.87 -3.22
CA LEU A 18 -2.72 -45.77 -4.66
C LEU A 18 -3.11 -47.04 -5.43
N ASP A 19 -3.26 -48.18 -4.77
CA ASP A 19 -3.75 -49.43 -5.39
C ASP A 19 -5.27 -49.38 -5.67
N TYR A 20 -6.02 -48.62 -4.86
CA TYR A 20 -7.49 -48.63 -4.89
C TYR A 20 -8.11 -47.36 -5.47
N ALA A 21 -7.35 -46.27 -5.54
CA ALA A 21 -7.88 -44.98 -5.95
C ALA A 21 -8.29 -44.97 -7.43
N ASP A 22 -9.56 -44.64 -7.70
CA ASP A 22 -10.03 -44.35 -9.06
C ASP A 22 -9.45 -43.04 -9.60
N ILE A 23 -9.24 -42.06 -8.71
CA ILE A 23 -8.66 -40.75 -9.03
C ILE A 23 -7.68 -40.35 -7.91
N VAL A 24 -6.51 -39.85 -8.30
CA VAL A 24 -5.50 -39.32 -7.38
C VAL A 24 -5.38 -37.81 -7.59
N CYS A 25 -5.67 -37.06 -6.53
CA CYS A 25 -5.47 -35.62 -6.49
C CYS A 25 -4.19 -35.29 -5.69
N ILE A 26 -3.25 -34.61 -6.33
CA ILE A 26 -2.04 -34.03 -5.72
C ILE A 26 -2.32 -32.55 -5.47
N ASN A 27 -2.83 -32.23 -4.29
CA ASN A 27 -3.19 -30.87 -3.90
C ASN A 27 -1.97 -30.07 -3.41
N LYS A 28 -2.06 -28.74 -3.37
CA LYS A 28 -0.93 -27.83 -3.13
C LYS A 28 0.12 -27.91 -4.24
N PHE A 29 -0.35 -27.95 -5.49
CA PHE A 29 0.49 -28.06 -6.67
C PHE A 29 1.33 -26.79 -6.96
N ASP A 30 1.14 -25.71 -6.17
CA ASP A 30 1.97 -24.52 -6.10
C ASP A 30 3.33 -24.74 -5.40
N LYS A 31 3.48 -25.84 -4.67
CA LYS A 31 4.69 -26.13 -3.90
C LYS A 31 5.84 -26.63 -4.78
N ALA A 32 7.07 -26.38 -4.32
CA ALA A 32 8.26 -26.87 -4.97
C ALA A 32 8.23 -28.40 -5.09
N GLY A 33 8.69 -28.94 -6.23
CA GLY A 33 8.67 -30.37 -6.50
C GLY A 33 7.31 -30.94 -6.92
N ALA A 34 6.25 -30.13 -7.10
CA ALA A 34 4.94 -30.60 -7.54
C ALA A 34 4.96 -31.35 -8.88
N LEU A 35 5.78 -30.91 -9.85
CA LEU A 35 5.93 -31.59 -11.13
C LEU A 35 6.63 -32.95 -10.99
N ASP A 36 7.68 -33.02 -10.17
CA ASP A 36 8.38 -34.29 -9.89
C ASP A 36 7.46 -35.25 -9.14
N ALA A 37 6.70 -34.73 -8.16
CA ALA A 37 5.66 -35.45 -7.44
C ALA A 37 4.63 -36.07 -8.38
N TYR A 38 4.14 -35.29 -9.35
CA TYR A 38 3.23 -35.79 -10.37
C TYR A 38 3.83 -36.95 -11.17
N LEU A 39 5.07 -36.82 -11.62
CA LEU A 39 5.75 -37.86 -12.38
C LEU A 39 5.97 -39.15 -11.58
N ASP A 40 6.35 -39.03 -10.31
CA ASP A 40 6.56 -40.18 -9.43
C ASP A 40 5.25 -40.91 -9.10
N VAL A 41 4.19 -40.16 -8.82
CA VAL A 41 2.85 -40.73 -8.59
C VAL A 41 2.32 -41.39 -9.86
N CYS A 42 2.54 -40.79 -11.04
CA CYS A 42 2.22 -41.42 -12.33
C CYS A 42 2.94 -42.76 -12.51
N LYS A 43 4.25 -42.81 -12.24
CA LYS A 43 5.03 -44.05 -12.33
C LYS A 43 4.50 -45.11 -11.36
N GLN A 44 4.22 -44.73 -10.12
CA GLN A 44 3.73 -45.68 -9.12
C GLN A 44 2.33 -46.20 -9.48
N TYR A 45 1.41 -45.32 -9.89
CA TYR A 45 0.07 -45.70 -10.30
C TYR A 45 0.09 -46.68 -11.48
N LYS A 46 0.93 -46.42 -12.51
CA LYS A 46 1.11 -47.37 -13.62
C LYS A 46 1.57 -48.75 -13.15
N ARG A 47 2.46 -48.83 -12.16
CA ARG A 47 2.95 -50.09 -11.60
C ARG A 47 1.83 -50.83 -10.88
N ASN A 48 1.09 -50.14 -10.01
CA ASN A 48 0.00 -50.71 -9.21
C ASN A 48 -1.12 -51.26 -10.11
N HIS A 49 -1.46 -50.54 -11.19
CA HIS A 49 -2.55 -50.88 -12.12
C HIS A 49 -2.09 -51.60 -13.41
N LYS A 50 -0.79 -51.94 -13.53
CA LYS A 50 -0.18 -52.61 -14.70
C LYS A 50 -0.35 -51.88 -16.04
N LEU A 51 -0.43 -50.55 -16.01
CA LEU A 51 -0.67 -49.67 -17.18
C LEU A 51 0.65 -49.17 -17.83
N PHE A 52 1.55 -50.07 -18.21
CA PHE A 52 2.92 -49.72 -18.63
C PHE A 52 3.01 -48.90 -19.93
N THR A 53 2.02 -49.02 -20.82
CA THR A 53 1.99 -48.32 -22.12
C THR A 53 1.14 -47.06 -22.14
N ALA A 54 0.36 -46.80 -21.07
CA ALA A 54 -0.49 -45.61 -20.99
C ALA A 54 0.36 -44.34 -20.92
N LYS A 55 -0.11 -43.26 -21.54
CA LYS A 55 0.55 -41.95 -21.41
C LYS A 55 0.25 -41.35 -20.02
N ASN A 56 1.09 -40.44 -19.54
CA ASN A 56 0.88 -39.85 -18.21
C ASN A 56 -0.42 -39.02 -18.16
N GLU A 57 -0.73 -38.34 -19.28
CA GLU A 57 -1.89 -37.48 -19.45
C GLU A 57 -3.21 -38.26 -19.47
N GLU A 58 -3.16 -39.57 -19.69
CA GLU A 58 -4.32 -40.47 -19.71
C GLU A 58 -4.63 -41.03 -18.31
N LEU A 59 -3.72 -40.87 -17.34
CA LEU A 59 -3.94 -41.37 -15.98
C LEU A 59 -4.88 -40.46 -15.20
N PRO A 60 -5.69 -41.01 -14.27
CA PRO A 60 -6.59 -40.23 -13.42
C PRO A 60 -5.83 -39.57 -12.26
N ILE A 61 -4.75 -38.85 -12.59
CA ILE A 61 -3.89 -38.16 -11.64
C ILE A 61 -3.91 -36.68 -12.00
N ILE A 62 -4.31 -35.84 -11.05
CA ILE A 62 -4.47 -34.40 -11.28
C ILE A 62 -3.73 -33.62 -10.19
N GLY A 63 -2.95 -32.63 -10.62
CA GLY A 63 -2.42 -31.59 -9.74
C GLY A 63 -3.48 -30.52 -9.49
N THR A 64 -3.78 -30.20 -8.23
CA THR A 64 -4.78 -29.19 -7.87
C THR A 64 -4.20 -28.14 -6.92
N ILE A 65 -4.75 -26.93 -6.96
CA ILE A 65 -4.46 -25.87 -5.99
C ILE A 65 -5.78 -25.41 -5.38
N ALA A 66 -6.28 -26.15 -4.40
CA ALA A 66 -7.60 -25.87 -3.80
C ALA A 66 -7.70 -24.49 -3.09
N SER A 67 -6.56 -23.91 -2.70
CA SER A 67 -6.50 -22.55 -2.14
C SER A 67 -6.67 -21.45 -3.19
N LYS A 68 -6.47 -21.78 -4.47
CA LYS A 68 -6.61 -20.83 -5.58
C LYS A 68 -8.06 -20.80 -6.04
N PHE A 69 -8.64 -19.61 -6.07
CA PHE A 69 -9.97 -19.41 -6.62
C PHE A 69 -10.02 -19.78 -8.11
N ASN A 70 -11.05 -20.54 -8.50
CA ASN A 70 -11.27 -21.01 -9.87
C ASN A 70 -10.04 -21.71 -10.49
N ASP A 71 -9.45 -22.64 -9.73
CA ASP A 71 -8.32 -23.44 -10.18
C ASP A 71 -8.69 -24.43 -11.30
N ASP A 72 -7.82 -24.51 -12.33
CA ASP A 72 -7.96 -25.42 -13.47
C ASP A 72 -7.95 -26.89 -13.04
N GLY A 73 -7.04 -27.23 -12.12
CA GLY A 73 -6.87 -28.58 -11.61
C GLY A 73 -8.09 -29.05 -10.83
N VAL A 74 -8.65 -28.19 -9.98
CA VAL A 74 -9.89 -28.48 -9.24
C VAL A 74 -11.08 -28.67 -10.19
N ASN A 75 -11.21 -27.84 -11.22
CA ASN A 75 -12.28 -27.99 -12.22
C ASN A 75 -12.14 -29.31 -13.00
N LYS A 76 -10.93 -29.68 -13.43
CA LYS A 76 -10.65 -30.98 -14.05
C LYS A 76 -10.94 -32.16 -13.12
N LEU A 77 -10.61 -32.02 -11.84
CA LEU A 77 -10.91 -33.05 -10.83
C LEU A 77 -12.42 -33.24 -10.68
N PHE A 78 -13.19 -32.14 -10.66
CA PHE A 78 -14.64 -32.20 -10.61
C PHE A 78 -15.23 -32.94 -11.81
N GLU A 79 -14.77 -32.64 -13.03
CA GLU A 79 -15.21 -33.34 -14.25
C GLU A 79 -14.91 -34.85 -14.18
N GLN A 80 -13.70 -35.23 -13.77
CA GLN A 80 -13.35 -36.65 -13.63
C GLN A 80 -14.19 -37.36 -12.56
N ILE A 81 -14.49 -36.69 -11.44
CA ILE A 81 -15.36 -37.24 -10.39
C ILE A 81 -16.76 -37.51 -10.97
N LEU A 82 -17.33 -36.56 -11.72
CA LEU A 82 -18.63 -36.76 -12.36
C LEU A 82 -18.60 -37.95 -13.31
N GLN A 83 -17.59 -38.08 -14.18
CA GLN A 83 -17.43 -39.22 -15.09
C GLN A 83 -17.35 -40.56 -14.36
N VAL A 84 -16.60 -40.63 -13.25
CA VAL A 84 -16.50 -41.85 -12.43
C VAL A 84 -17.84 -42.19 -11.78
N ILE A 85 -18.57 -41.19 -11.28
CA ILE A 85 -19.91 -41.39 -10.71
C ILE A 85 -20.88 -41.91 -11.76
N GLU A 86 -20.92 -41.31 -12.96
CA GLU A 86 -21.76 -41.80 -14.06
C GLU A 86 -21.44 -43.26 -14.40
N THR A 87 -20.15 -43.58 -14.52
CA THR A 87 -19.68 -44.94 -14.87
C THR A 87 -20.08 -45.97 -13.81
N LYS A 88 -19.99 -45.62 -12.53
CA LYS A 88 -20.28 -46.56 -11.42
C LYS A 88 -21.76 -46.66 -11.07
N SER A 89 -22.54 -45.59 -11.26
CA SER A 89 -23.94 -45.52 -10.82
C SER A 89 -24.95 -45.64 -11.96
N GLY A 90 -24.54 -45.39 -13.21
CA GLY A 90 -25.45 -45.30 -14.36
C GLY A 90 -26.28 -44.01 -14.41
N VAL A 91 -26.01 -43.04 -13.54
CA VAL A 91 -26.61 -41.69 -13.61
C VAL A 91 -25.98 -40.91 -14.77
N HIS A 92 -26.76 -40.02 -15.40
CA HIS A 92 -26.29 -39.15 -16.47
C HIS A 92 -26.56 -37.67 -16.14
N TYR A 93 -25.50 -36.87 -16.06
CA TYR A 93 -25.51 -35.44 -15.76
C TYR A 93 -25.47 -34.56 -17.02
N GLY A 94 -25.25 -35.13 -18.21
CA GLY A 94 -25.16 -34.41 -19.47
C GLY A 94 -23.74 -33.92 -19.76
N VAL A 95 -23.60 -32.88 -20.58
CA VAL A 95 -22.28 -32.32 -20.92
C VAL A 95 -21.83 -31.36 -19.82
N PHE A 96 -20.75 -31.69 -19.14
CA PHE A 96 -20.10 -30.83 -18.16
C PHE A 96 -18.66 -30.54 -18.63
N THR A 97 -18.41 -29.27 -18.94
CA THR A 97 -17.08 -28.76 -19.30
C THR A 97 -16.89 -27.41 -18.61
N HIS A 98 -15.73 -27.18 -18.01
CA HIS A 98 -15.38 -25.88 -17.47
C HIS A 98 -14.84 -24.95 -18.56
N ASP A 99 -15.11 -23.65 -18.40
CA ASP A 99 -14.48 -22.62 -19.23
C ASP A 99 -12.98 -22.53 -18.94
N LYS A 100 -12.20 -22.06 -19.92
CA LYS A 100 -10.76 -21.83 -19.73
C LYS A 100 -10.53 -20.95 -18.51
N THR A 101 -9.88 -21.52 -17.50
CA THR A 101 -9.47 -20.75 -16.33
C THR A 101 -8.32 -19.81 -16.67
N ALA A 102 -8.15 -18.76 -15.87
CA ALA A 102 -6.95 -17.94 -15.96
C ALA A 102 -5.72 -18.83 -15.75
N LYS A 103 -4.71 -18.69 -16.64
CA LYS A 103 -3.42 -19.40 -16.51
C LYS A 103 -2.93 -19.29 -15.07
N VAL A 104 -2.28 -20.34 -14.57
CA VAL A 104 -1.61 -20.35 -13.25
C VAL A 104 -0.94 -19.00 -13.05
N SER A 105 -1.52 -18.16 -12.20
CA SER A 105 -0.91 -16.89 -11.85
C SER A 105 0.34 -17.23 -11.08
N ASP A 106 1.47 -16.63 -11.46
CA ASP A 106 2.67 -16.74 -10.65
C ASP A 106 2.32 -16.35 -9.21
N SER A 107 2.80 -17.13 -8.24
CA SER A 107 2.66 -16.80 -6.82
C SER A 107 3.07 -15.34 -6.59
N VAL A 108 2.29 -14.62 -5.77
CA VAL A 108 2.54 -13.21 -5.42
C VAL A 108 4.01 -12.99 -5.02
N ILE A 109 4.58 -13.95 -4.29
CA ILE A 109 6.01 -14.01 -4.01
C ILE A 109 6.60 -15.19 -4.81
N PRO A 110 7.51 -14.93 -5.76
CA PRO A 110 8.14 -16.00 -6.54
C PRO A 110 9.07 -16.84 -5.64
N ALA A 111 9.19 -18.14 -5.93
CA ALA A 111 9.95 -19.09 -5.10
C ALA A 111 11.40 -18.64 -4.81
N LYS A 112 12.05 -17.99 -5.79
CA LYS A 112 13.42 -17.44 -5.65
C LYS A 112 13.55 -16.30 -4.62
N ARG A 113 12.43 -15.69 -4.18
CA ARG A 113 12.40 -14.59 -3.20
C ARG A 113 11.80 -15.02 -1.86
N ILE A 114 11.58 -16.30 -1.62
CA ILE A 114 10.92 -16.78 -0.38
C ILE A 114 11.67 -16.38 0.90
N ARG A 115 12.98 -16.09 0.82
CA ARG A 115 13.83 -15.68 1.95
C ARG A 115 14.07 -14.16 2.04
N TYR A 116 13.26 -13.33 1.38
CA TYR A 116 13.44 -11.87 1.32
C TYR A 116 13.57 -11.19 2.69
N LEU A 117 12.85 -11.65 3.72
CA LEU A 117 12.99 -11.11 5.08
C LEU A 117 14.37 -11.39 5.69
N GLY A 118 14.94 -12.57 5.40
CA GLY A 118 16.30 -12.92 5.79
C GLY A 118 17.35 -12.09 5.06
N GLU A 119 17.12 -11.79 3.78
CA GLU A 119 17.96 -10.87 2.99
C GLU A 119 17.95 -9.45 3.59
N ILE A 120 16.78 -8.93 3.94
CA ILE A 120 16.63 -7.61 4.58
C ILE A 120 17.35 -7.57 5.93
N ALA A 121 17.15 -8.58 6.78
CA ALA A 121 17.81 -8.64 8.09
C ALA A 121 19.35 -8.72 7.96
N THR A 122 19.85 -9.44 6.96
CA THR A 122 21.29 -9.52 6.67
C THR A 122 21.81 -8.17 6.21
N SER A 123 21.13 -7.52 5.25
CA SER A 123 21.52 -6.19 4.76
C SER A 123 21.60 -5.13 5.86
N ILE A 124 20.71 -5.18 6.86
CA ILE A 124 20.75 -4.26 8.01
C ILE A 124 21.96 -4.56 8.92
N ARG A 125 22.27 -5.83 9.17
CA ARG A 125 23.45 -6.21 9.96
C ARG A 125 24.75 -5.83 9.26
N ASP A 126 24.86 -6.12 7.96
CA ASP A 126 26.02 -5.75 7.14
C ASP A 126 26.24 -4.23 7.14
N TYR A 127 25.15 -3.44 7.08
CA TYR A 127 25.24 -1.98 7.18
C TYR A 127 25.78 -1.51 8.55
N ASN A 128 25.36 -2.16 9.64
CA ASN A 128 25.85 -1.84 10.98
C ASN A 128 27.32 -2.23 11.16
N GLU A 129 27.73 -3.39 10.64
CA GLU A 129 29.13 -3.84 10.65
C GLU A 129 30.02 -2.87 9.86
N LEU A 130 29.59 -2.50 8.65
CA LEU A 130 30.28 -1.49 7.84
C LEU A 130 30.38 -0.15 8.58
N THR A 131 29.31 0.27 9.28
CA THR A 131 29.32 1.51 10.07
C THR A 131 30.39 1.45 11.16
N VAL A 132 30.48 0.34 11.90
CA VAL A 132 31.51 0.15 12.94
C VAL A 132 32.90 0.18 12.34
N GLU A 133 33.15 -0.61 11.29
CA GLU A 133 34.46 -0.68 10.62
C GLU A 133 34.91 0.70 10.13
N GLN A 134 34.03 1.43 9.45
CA GLN A 134 34.35 2.73 8.87
C GLN A 134 34.54 3.81 9.94
N SER A 135 33.80 3.74 11.04
CA SER A 135 34.00 4.61 12.21
C SER A 135 35.35 4.37 12.88
N GLU A 136 35.78 3.11 13.05
CA GLU A 136 37.10 2.80 13.61
C GLU A 136 38.24 3.33 12.74
N ILE A 137 38.11 3.18 11.40
CA ILE A 137 39.06 3.76 10.44
C ILE A 137 39.09 5.28 10.57
N ALA A 138 37.92 5.93 10.69
CA ALA A 138 37.83 7.38 10.83
C ALA A 138 38.48 7.89 12.13
N THR A 139 38.29 7.21 13.27
CA THR A 139 38.99 7.53 14.53
C THR A 139 40.51 7.40 14.38
N LYS A 140 40.99 6.36 13.69
CA LYS A 140 42.44 6.18 13.43
C LYS A 140 42.99 7.32 12.58
N LEU A 141 42.29 7.70 11.52
CA LEU A 141 42.65 8.84 10.68
C LEU A 141 42.67 10.15 11.47
N TYR A 142 41.64 10.42 12.28
CA TYR A 142 41.59 11.60 13.15
C TYR A 142 42.82 11.70 14.06
N LYS A 143 43.18 10.60 14.71
CA LYS A 143 44.37 10.53 15.58
C LYS A 143 45.68 10.73 14.82
N LEU A 144 45.83 10.11 13.65
CA LEU A 144 47.03 10.23 12.83
C LEU A 144 47.22 11.66 12.30
N HIS A 145 46.13 12.30 11.83
CA HIS A 145 46.17 13.69 11.41
C HIS A 145 46.49 14.64 12.59
N GLY A 146 45.90 14.41 13.76
CA GLY A 146 46.23 15.20 14.95
C GLY A 146 47.69 15.03 15.39
N ALA A 147 48.22 13.80 15.34
CA ALA A 147 49.63 13.54 15.62
C ALA A 147 50.57 14.22 14.61
N LEU A 148 50.23 14.15 13.31
CA LEU A 148 50.98 14.83 12.25
C LEU A 148 51.01 16.34 12.49
N GLU A 149 49.87 16.94 12.84
CA GLU A 149 49.78 18.38 13.13
C GLU A 149 50.62 18.81 14.33
N ILE A 150 50.66 18.01 15.40
CA ILE A 150 51.47 18.27 16.61
C ILE A 150 52.97 18.15 16.31
N LEU A 151 53.36 17.22 15.44
CA LEU A 151 54.76 16.87 15.21
C LEU A 151 55.37 17.53 13.96
N LYS A 152 54.59 18.25 13.14
CA LYS A 152 55.03 18.81 11.85
C LYS A 152 56.27 19.71 11.92
N ASP A 153 56.51 20.37 13.06
CA ASP A 153 57.64 21.29 13.27
C ASP A 153 58.86 20.60 13.90
N LYS A 154 58.83 19.26 14.03
CA LYS A 154 59.95 18.45 14.52
C LYS A 154 60.80 17.95 13.36
N THR A 155 62.11 17.84 13.58
CA THR A 155 63.12 17.42 12.58
C THR A 155 63.20 15.91 12.34
N ASP A 156 62.21 15.12 12.77
CA ASP A 156 62.19 13.66 12.55
C ASP A 156 61.37 13.33 11.30
N GLU A 157 62.04 13.41 10.14
CA GLU A 157 61.42 13.19 8.83
C GLU A 157 60.90 11.75 8.66
N ASP A 158 61.61 10.76 9.21
CA ASP A 158 61.23 9.35 9.12
C ASP A 158 59.92 9.10 9.88
N LEU A 159 59.75 9.68 11.07
CA LEU A 159 58.50 9.60 11.83
C LEU A 159 57.34 10.23 11.06
N LEU A 160 57.52 11.42 10.50
CA LEU A 160 56.49 12.12 9.74
C LEU A 160 56.09 11.34 8.48
N GLN A 161 57.06 10.74 7.79
CA GLN A 161 56.80 9.91 6.61
C GLN A 161 56.02 8.64 6.98
N ASN A 162 56.35 7.98 8.10
CA ASN A 162 55.62 6.81 8.58
C ASN A 162 54.16 7.15 8.94
N ILE A 163 53.91 8.28 9.60
CA ILE A 163 52.54 8.75 9.89
C ILE A 163 51.78 9.00 8.59
N GLN A 164 52.38 9.67 7.61
CA GLN A 164 51.75 9.94 6.31
C GLN A 164 51.43 8.66 5.55
N GLN A 165 52.30 7.64 5.59
CA GLN A 165 52.03 6.33 5.01
C GLN A 165 50.82 5.65 5.67
N GLN A 166 50.69 5.70 7.00
CA GLN A 166 49.53 5.16 7.70
C GLN A 166 48.24 5.92 7.35
N ILE A 167 48.31 7.25 7.22
CA ILE A 167 47.17 8.06 6.76
C ILE A 167 46.72 7.59 5.38
N ASN A 168 47.64 7.42 4.43
CA ASN A 168 47.30 6.93 3.09
C ASN A 168 46.66 5.53 3.14
N TYR A 169 47.24 4.62 3.92
CA TYR A 169 46.75 3.25 4.10
C TYR A 169 45.29 3.17 4.58
N TYR A 170 44.94 3.96 5.61
CA TYR A 170 43.58 4.02 6.14
C TYR A 170 42.65 4.83 5.24
N THR A 171 43.16 5.87 4.58
CA THR A 171 42.37 6.67 3.63
C THR A 171 41.91 5.80 2.46
N GLU A 172 42.73 4.91 1.93
CA GLU A 172 42.36 3.98 0.86
C GLU A 172 41.25 2.99 1.27
N ARG A 173 41.18 2.63 2.55
CA ARG A 173 40.16 1.71 3.12
C ARG A 173 38.86 2.40 3.51
N GLN A 174 38.85 3.73 3.57
CA GLN A 174 37.64 4.47 3.86
C GLN A 174 36.76 4.58 2.61
N THR A 175 35.49 4.22 2.75
CA THR A 175 34.51 4.29 1.67
C THR A 175 34.31 5.73 1.18
N PRO A 176 33.93 5.93 -0.09
CA PRO A 176 33.64 7.27 -0.63
C PRO A 176 32.55 8.02 0.14
N VAL A 177 31.54 7.30 0.64
CA VAL A 177 30.44 7.88 1.43
C VAL A 177 30.96 8.37 2.79
N ALA A 178 31.74 7.56 3.50
CA ALA A 178 32.34 7.95 4.78
C ALA A 178 33.23 9.20 4.64
N LYS A 179 34.11 9.23 3.62
CA LYS A 179 34.93 10.41 3.29
C LYS A 179 34.08 11.66 3.11
N LYS A 180 33.01 11.56 2.31
CA LYS A 180 32.11 12.68 2.03
C LYS A 180 31.39 13.17 3.30
N LEU A 181 30.93 12.26 4.15
CA LEU A 181 30.22 12.60 5.39
C LEU A 181 31.13 13.33 6.40
N ILE A 182 32.40 12.93 6.51
CA ILE A 182 33.36 13.59 7.40
C ILE A 182 33.74 14.96 6.82
N ASN A 183 34.11 15.03 5.53
CA ASN A 183 34.58 16.26 4.90
C ASN A 183 33.50 17.36 4.85
N ASN A 184 32.22 16.98 4.72
CA ASN A 184 31.12 17.93 4.62
C ASN A 184 30.50 18.31 5.99
N TRP A 185 31.03 17.78 7.10
CA TRP A 185 30.46 17.99 8.42
C TRP A 185 30.41 19.47 8.84
N SER A 186 31.49 20.23 8.59
CA SER A 186 31.56 21.66 8.90
C SER A 186 30.49 22.48 8.16
N GLN A 187 30.34 22.23 6.86
CA GLN A 187 29.30 22.86 6.03
C GLN A 187 27.89 22.53 6.53
N LYS A 188 27.67 21.28 6.96
CA LYS A 188 26.40 20.87 7.56
C LYS A 188 26.13 21.60 8.88
N ILE A 189 27.11 21.73 9.77
CA ILE A 189 26.94 22.52 11.00
C ILE A 189 26.53 23.95 10.66
N GLU A 190 27.27 24.59 9.75
CA GLU A 190 27.03 25.98 9.35
C GLU A 190 25.61 26.16 8.83
N ALA A 191 25.13 25.26 7.95
CA ALA A 191 23.79 25.31 7.40
C ALA A 191 22.68 25.23 8.47
N TYR A 192 22.88 24.44 9.53
CA TYR A 192 21.90 24.30 10.63
C TYR A 192 22.02 25.38 11.71
N GLN A 193 23.09 26.19 11.68
CA GLN A 193 23.29 27.33 12.59
C GLN A 193 22.78 28.66 12.02
N GLN A 194 22.47 28.71 10.72
CA GLN A 194 21.84 29.88 10.10
C GLN A 194 20.43 30.11 10.65
N ASP A 195 19.95 31.36 10.62
CA ASP A 195 18.60 31.71 11.06
C ASP A 195 17.50 31.02 10.23
N TYR A 196 17.80 30.71 8.97
CA TYR A 196 16.90 30.04 8.03
C TYR A 196 17.58 28.85 7.38
N TYR A 197 16.82 27.79 7.16
CA TYR A 197 17.22 26.62 6.39
C TYR A 197 16.43 26.57 5.09
N GLU A 198 17.15 26.43 3.97
CA GLU A 198 16.58 26.39 2.63
C GLU A 198 16.80 25.01 2.00
N TYR A 199 15.73 24.39 1.50
CA TYR A 199 15.80 23.11 0.80
C TYR A 199 14.82 23.05 -0.37
N LYS A 200 15.19 22.28 -1.40
CA LYS A 200 14.39 22.14 -2.62
C LYS A 200 13.45 20.95 -2.51
N VAL A 201 12.16 21.18 -2.77
CA VAL A 201 11.14 20.13 -2.92
C VAL A 201 10.53 20.24 -4.30
N ARG A 202 10.81 19.25 -5.15
CA ARG A 202 10.51 19.31 -6.60
C ARG A 202 11.09 20.61 -7.18
N ASP A 203 10.26 21.51 -7.70
CA ASP A 203 10.71 22.77 -8.31
C ASP A 203 10.58 23.99 -7.38
N LYS A 204 10.28 23.79 -6.09
CA LYS A 204 10.09 24.87 -5.11
C LYS A 204 11.22 24.89 -4.09
N ILE A 205 11.71 26.09 -3.78
CA ILE A 205 12.61 26.33 -2.64
C ILE A 205 11.73 26.62 -1.42
N ILE A 206 11.91 25.82 -0.37
CA ILE A 206 11.25 26.00 0.91
C ILE A 206 12.26 26.64 1.86
N LYS A 207 11.90 27.77 2.45
CA LYS A 207 12.67 28.50 3.45
C LYS A 207 11.94 28.45 4.78
N GLN A 208 12.59 27.96 5.83
CA GLN A 208 12.00 27.83 7.16
C GLN A 208 12.96 28.35 8.24
N GLU A 209 12.42 28.94 9.29
CA GLU A 209 13.21 29.41 10.44
C GLU A 209 13.81 28.23 11.19
N MET A 210 15.05 28.37 11.66
CA MET A 210 15.75 27.33 12.43
C MET A 210 15.61 27.49 13.94
N PHE A 211 15.06 28.59 14.41
CA PHE A 211 14.98 28.92 15.83
C PHE A 211 13.57 29.38 16.20
N SER A 212 13.13 29.05 17.40
CA SER A 212 12.01 29.69 18.06
C SER A 212 12.50 30.46 19.28
N THR A 213 11.95 31.65 19.53
CA THR A 213 12.32 32.46 20.71
C THR A 213 11.30 32.23 21.81
N SER A 214 11.76 31.77 22.96
CA SER A 214 10.92 31.59 24.16
C SER A 214 10.49 32.94 24.77
N LEU A 215 9.51 32.91 25.66
CA LEU A 215 9.06 34.10 26.41
C LEU A 215 10.19 34.77 27.22
N SER A 216 11.20 34.00 27.64
CA SER A 216 12.39 34.51 28.35
C SER A 216 13.48 35.06 27.41
N GLY A 217 13.23 35.11 26.10
CA GLY A 217 14.19 35.60 25.09
C GLY A 217 15.25 34.58 24.65
N THR A 218 15.23 33.35 25.17
CA THR A 218 16.16 32.30 24.74
C THR A 218 15.79 31.79 23.34
N ARG A 219 16.76 31.78 22.42
CA ARG A 219 16.64 31.17 21.09
C ARG A 219 16.83 29.66 21.19
N ILE A 220 15.80 28.91 20.83
CA ILE A 220 15.77 27.44 20.88
C ILE A 220 15.90 26.92 19.44
N PRO A 221 16.97 26.20 19.09
CA PRO A 221 17.11 25.62 17.76
C PRO A 221 16.09 24.48 17.54
N LYS A 222 15.54 24.39 16.33
CA LYS A 222 14.65 23.29 15.91
C LYS A 222 15.39 21.95 15.82
N VAL A 223 16.71 21.97 15.57
CA VAL A 223 17.58 20.79 15.50
C VAL A 223 18.85 21.07 16.30
N VAL A 224 19.15 20.22 17.30
CA VAL A 224 20.33 20.33 18.15
C VAL A 224 21.43 19.42 17.60
N LEU A 225 22.66 19.95 17.50
CA LEU A 225 23.80 19.25 16.90
C LEU A 225 24.65 18.56 17.96
N PRO A 226 25.23 17.38 17.67
CA PRO A 226 26.20 16.76 18.56
C PRO A 226 27.50 17.58 18.63
N LYS A 227 28.19 17.49 19.77
CA LYS A 227 29.47 18.19 20.02
C LYS A 227 30.69 17.26 19.88
N TYR A 228 30.57 16.22 19.06
CA TYR A 228 31.66 15.25 18.84
C TYR A 228 32.84 15.92 18.11
N LYS A 229 34.05 15.44 18.43
CA LYS A 229 35.30 15.89 17.79
C LYS A 229 35.97 14.77 16.99
N ASP A 230 35.88 13.54 17.49
CA ASP A 230 36.43 12.37 16.81
C ASP A 230 35.66 12.08 15.51
N TRP A 231 36.39 11.81 14.44
CA TRP A 231 35.77 11.54 13.14
C TRP A 231 34.99 10.22 13.11
N GLY A 232 35.34 9.24 13.95
CA GLY A 232 34.60 7.98 14.08
C GLY A 232 33.26 8.17 14.75
N ASP A 233 33.19 8.94 15.85
CA ASP A 233 31.93 9.31 16.51
C ASP A 233 31.00 10.06 15.55
N LEU A 234 31.54 11.05 14.82
CA LEU A 234 30.81 11.81 13.81
C LEU A 234 30.25 10.90 12.72
N LEU A 235 31.07 10.00 12.19
CA LEU A 235 30.66 9.09 11.13
C LEU A 235 29.60 8.10 11.63
N ARG A 236 29.77 7.58 12.85
CA ARG A 236 28.83 6.64 13.46
C ARG A 236 27.45 7.29 13.60
N TRP A 237 27.41 8.47 14.18
CA TRP A 237 26.18 9.23 14.35
C TRP A 237 25.52 9.57 13.01
N GLN A 238 26.29 10.06 12.03
CA GLN A 238 25.76 10.35 10.69
C GLN A 238 25.27 9.10 9.94
N SER A 239 25.78 7.91 10.28
CA SER A 239 25.36 6.65 9.64
C SER A 239 24.14 6.03 10.31
N GLN A 240 23.95 6.21 11.62
CA GLN A 240 22.84 5.57 12.36
C GLN A 240 21.67 6.52 12.67
N GLU A 241 21.95 7.79 12.95
CA GLU A 241 20.99 8.72 13.58
C GLU A 241 21.04 10.13 12.97
N ASN A 242 21.41 10.20 11.70
CA ASN A 242 21.66 11.44 10.97
C ASN A 242 20.58 12.53 11.16
N PHE A 243 20.91 13.73 10.70
CA PHE A 243 19.98 14.84 10.60
C PHE A 243 18.62 14.44 10.00
N PRO A 244 17.50 15.02 10.46
CA PRO A 244 16.21 14.86 9.79
C PRO A 244 16.33 15.17 8.29
N GLY A 245 15.65 14.39 7.45
CA GLY A 245 15.75 14.49 6.00
C GLY A 245 17.03 13.95 5.39
N SER A 246 17.91 13.32 6.18
CA SER A 246 19.13 12.65 5.70
C SER A 246 19.11 11.17 6.06
N PHE A 247 19.59 10.31 5.15
CA PHE A 247 19.73 8.88 5.39
C PHE A 247 20.51 8.59 6.69
N PRO A 248 20.08 7.63 7.54
CA PRO A 248 18.99 6.67 7.34
C PRO A 248 17.60 7.15 7.77
N PHE A 249 17.40 8.45 7.94
CA PHE A 249 16.12 9.09 8.28
C PHE A 249 15.56 8.75 9.66
N THR A 250 16.40 8.25 10.57
CA THR A 250 16.04 7.93 11.97
C THR A 250 15.37 9.11 12.67
N SER A 251 15.87 10.32 12.43
CA SER A 251 15.33 11.56 13.02
C SER A 251 14.18 12.19 12.21
N GLY A 252 13.68 11.50 11.18
CA GLY A 252 12.58 11.94 10.32
C GLY A 252 12.95 12.02 8.84
N VAL A 253 11.95 11.83 7.97
CA VAL A 253 12.13 11.83 6.50
C VAL A 253 12.20 13.22 5.87
N PHE A 254 11.82 14.27 6.62
CA PHE A 254 11.89 15.66 6.17
C PHE A 254 12.92 16.44 6.99
N PRO A 255 13.62 17.43 6.38
CA PRO A 255 14.60 18.25 7.11
C PRO A 255 14.01 18.99 8.31
N LEU A 256 12.76 19.44 8.18
CA LEU A 256 12.01 20.13 9.22
C LEU A 256 10.52 19.74 9.11
N LYS A 257 9.78 19.93 10.21
CA LYS A 257 8.32 19.75 10.21
C LYS A 257 7.67 20.80 9.31
N ARG A 258 6.52 20.46 8.70
CA ARG A 258 5.75 21.41 7.88
C ARG A 258 5.20 22.54 8.74
N GLU A 259 5.23 23.74 8.19
CA GLU A 259 4.56 24.91 8.77
C GLU A 259 3.17 25.05 8.14
N GLY A 260 2.14 25.33 8.95
CA GLY A 260 0.77 25.57 8.48
C GLY A 260 -0.05 24.33 8.10
N GLU A 261 0.50 23.11 8.21
CA GLU A 261 -0.26 21.86 8.09
C GLU A 261 0.05 20.96 9.29
N ASP A 262 -0.77 21.08 10.33
CA ASP A 262 -0.68 20.19 11.50
C ASP A 262 -0.88 18.72 11.07
N PRO A 263 -0.11 17.76 11.64
CA PRO A 263 -0.31 16.34 11.34
C PRO A 263 -1.69 15.80 11.72
N THR A 264 -2.43 16.50 12.58
CA THR A 264 -3.77 16.13 13.05
C THR A 264 -4.67 15.72 11.88
N ARG A 265 -5.25 14.53 12.01
CA ARG A 265 -6.19 13.97 11.05
C ARG A 265 -7.44 13.51 11.80
N MET A 266 -8.58 14.09 11.46
CA MET A 266 -9.82 13.90 12.22
C MET A 266 -10.53 12.63 11.74
N PHE A 267 -10.56 11.61 12.61
CA PHE A 267 -11.29 10.36 12.38
C PHE A 267 -12.79 10.56 12.63
N ALA A 268 -13.62 10.34 11.61
CA ALA A 268 -15.06 10.47 11.71
C ALA A 268 -15.79 9.49 10.78
N GLY A 269 -16.96 9.04 11.24
CA GLY A 269 -17.87 8.18 10.50
C GLY A 269 -19.00 7.76 11.42
N GLU A 270 -20.22 8.19 11.13
CA GLU A 270 -21.41 7.81 11.88
C GLU A 270 -22.67 8.08 11.04
N GLY A 271 -23.56 7.10 10.97
CA GLY A 271 -24.83 7.20 10.25
C GLY A 271 -24.65 7.23 8.73
N GLY A 272 -25.49 8.02 8.05
CA GLY A 272 -25.41 8.22 6.61
C GLY A 272 -24.33 9.23 6.18
N PRO A 273 -24.04 9.31 4.87
CA PRO A 273 -23.00 10.19 4.32
C PRO A 273 -23.20 11.66 4.70
N GLU A 274 -24.43 12.16 4.75
CA GLU A 274 -24.74 13.55 5.08
C GLU A 274 -24.44 13.92 6.55
N ARG A 275 -24.63 12.96 7.48
CA ARG A 275 -24.30 13.17 8.90
C ARG A 275 -22.79 13.21 9.09
N THR A 276 -22.07 12.32 8.43
CA THR A 276 -20.60 12.30 8.47
C THR A 276 -20.00 13.51 7.75
N ASN A 277 -20.57 13.93 6.60
CA ASN A 277 -20.18 15.16 5.91
C ASN A 277 -20.31 16.39 6.83
N LYS A 278 -21.44 16.51 7.53
CA LYS A 278 -21.63 17.57 8.54
C LYS A 278 -20.55 17.55 9.62
N ARG A 279 -20.16 16.36 10.09
CA ARG A 279 -19.08 16.20 11.07
C ARG A 279 -17.73 16.63 10.49
N PHE A 280 -17.40 16.24 9.25
CA PHE A 280 -16.17 16.66 8.59
C PHE A 280 -16.08 18.18 8.47
N HIS A 281 -17.17 18.84 8.05
CA HIS A 281 -17.21 20.30 7.99
C HIS A 281 -16.95 20.89 9.38
N TYR A 282 -17.72 20.47 10.39
CA TYR A 282 -17.56 20.94 11.77
C TYR A 282 -16.12 20.83 12.31
N VAL A 283 -15.47 19.67 12.15
CA VAL A 283 -14.11 19.45 12.68
C VAL A 283 -13.01 20.15 11.88
N SER A 284 -13.33 20.61 10.66
CA SER A 284 -12.36 21.27 9.77
C SER A 284 -12.52 22.79 9.69
N ILE A 285 -13.52 23.36 10.38
CA ILE A 285 -13.76 24.81 10.44
C ILE A 285 -12.49 25.53 10.92
N GLY A 286 -12.12 26.60 10.20
CA GLY A 286 -10.98 27.46 10.53
C GLY A 286 -9.61 26.84 10.29
N GLN A 287 -9.52 25.58 9.83
CA GLN A 287 -8.25 24.94 9.54
C GLN A 287 -7.74 25.33 8.14
N PRO A 288 -6.44 25.67 8.00
CA PRO A 288 -5.87 26.06 6.71
C PRO A 288 -5.75 24.89 5.70
N ALA A 289 -5.88 23.65 6.16
CA ALA A 289 -5.85 22.43 5.36
C ALA A 289 -6.89 21.43 5.87
N HIS A 290 -7.54 20.70 4.96
CA HIS A 290 -8.58 19.73 5.28
C HIS A 290 -8.00 18.31 5.22
N ARG A 291 -7.78 17.70 6.38
CA ARG A 291 -7.21 16.35 6.51
C ARG A 291 -8.25 15.40 7.12
N LEU A 292 -9.04 14.79 6.25
CA LEU A 292 -10.17 13.95 6.64
C LEU A 292 -9.71 12.50 6.87
N SER A 293 -10.33 11.80 7.81
CA SER A 293 -10.20 10.35 7.94
C SER A 293 -11.57 9.70 8.13
N THR A 294 -11.93 8.82 7.19
CA THR A 294 -13.22 8.17 7.13
C THR A 294 -13.18 6.81 7.81
N ALA A 295 -14.16 6.58 8.69
CA ALA A 295 -14.49 5.29 9.30
C ALA A 295 -15.77 4.75 8.67
N PHE A 296 -15.76 3.54 8.12
CA PHE A 296 -16.94 2.92 7.51
C PHE A 296 -17.64 1.99 8.49
N ASP A 297 -18.96 1.84 8.34
CA ASP A 297 -19.73 0.93 9.18
C ASP A 297 -19.41 -0.54 8.84
N SER A 298 -19.80 -1.46 9.72
CA SER A 298 -19.49 -2.89 9.50
C SER A 298 -20.12 -3.47 8.23
N VAL A 299 -21.22 -2.91 7.73
CA VAL A 299 -21.86 -3.37 6.49
C VAL A 299 -20.97 -3.03 5.29
N THR A 300 -20.54 -1.77 5.19
CA THR A 300 -19.61 -1.30 4.16
C THR A 300 -18.23 -1.97 4.28
N LEU A 301 -17.72 -2.17 5.50
CA LEU A 301 -16.42 -2.82 5.73
C LEU A 301 -16.36 -4.24 5.16
N TYR A 302 -17.50 -4.93 5.08
CA TYR A 302 -17.63 -6.27 4.53
C TYR A 302 -18.14 -6.30 3.07
N GLY A 303 -18.27 -5.13 2.42
CA GLY A 303 -18.65 -5.04 1.01
C GLY A 303 -20.10 -5.42 0.73
N GLU A 304 -20.98 -5.27 1.72
CA GLU A 304 -22.40 -5.59 1.61
C GLU A 304 -23.24 -4.32 1.44
N ASP A 305 -24.40 -4.46 0.80
CA ASP A 305 -25.38 -3.38 0.72
C ASP A 305 -26.27 -3.32 1.98
N PRO A 306 -26.73 -2.12 2.37
CA PRO A 306 -27.71 -1.98 3.45
C PRO A 306 -29.01 -2.71 3.10
N ALA A 307 -29.54 -3.50 4.05
CA ALA A 307 -30.74 -4.31 3.84
C ALA A 307 -31.65 -4.32 5.08
N HIS A 308 -32.94 -4.56 4.85
CA HIS A 308 -33.95 -4.69 5.92
C HIS A 308 -33.77 -5.96 6.79
N ARG A 309 -32.97 -6.93 6.33
CA ARG A 309 -32.68 -8.15 7.10
C ARG A 309 -32.07 -7.74 8.45
N PRO A 310 -32.61 -8.21 9.60
CA PRO A 310 -32.15 -7.77 10.92
C PRO A 310 -30.64 -7.89 11.16
N ASP A 311 -30.01 -8.93 10.61
CA ASP A 311 -28.55 -9.15 10.69
C ASP A 311 -27.72 -7.98 10.14
N ILE A 312 -28.27 -7.28 9.14
CA ILE A 312 -27.65 -6.12 8.49
C ILE A 312 -28.23 -4.83 9.06
N PHE A 313 -29.57 -4.72 9.15
CA PHE A 313 -30.27 -3.48 9.49
C PHE A 313 -29.78 -2.86 10.80
N GLY A 314 -29.56 -3.69 11.83
CA GLY A 314 -29.09 -3.22 13.14
C GLY A 314 -27.64 -2.71 13.16
N LYS A 315 -26.90 -2.85 12.05
CA LYS A 315 -25.49 -2.46 11.92
C LYS A 315 -25.28 -1.24 11.01
N ILE A 316 -26.29 -0.88 10.21
CA ILE A 316 -26.19 0.21 9.22
C ILE A 316 -25.89 1.54 9.92
N GLY A 317 -24.78 2.18 9.55
CA GLY A 317 -24.35 3.47 10.08
C GLY A 317 -23.87 3.44 11.54
N ASN A 318 -23.75 2.26 12.15
CA ASN A 318 -23.18 2.09 13.48
C ASN A 318 -21.66 1.90 13.38
N SER A 319 -20.91 2.54 14.29
CA SER A 319 -19.44 2.52 14.34
C SER A 319 -18.73 3.01 13.06
N GLY A 320 -19.46 3.68 12.17
CA GLY A 320 -18.92 4.21 10.93
C GLY A 320 -20.02 4.76 10.02
N VAL A 321 -19.61 5.31 8.87
CA VAL A 321 -20.53 5.78 7.84
C VAL A 321 -20.95 4.64 6.91
N SER A 322 -22.24 4.56 6.58
CA SER A 322 -22.78 3.62 5.59
C SER A 322 -22.61 4.18 4.18
N ILE A 323 -21.82 3.52 3.32
CA ILE A 323 -21.57 3.93 1.93
C ILE A 323 -21.76 2.71 1.02
N ALA A 324 -22.81 2.72 0.21
CA ALA A 324 -23.13 1.62 -0.71
C ALA A 324 -22.94 2.02 -2.17
N THR A 325 -22.99 3.32 -2.48
CA THR A 325 -22.99 3.82 -3.85
C THR A 325 -21.98 4.95 -4.08
N VAL A 326 -21.68 5.23 -5.35
CA VAL A 326 -20.88 6.40 -5.75
C VAL A 326 -21.53 7.71 -5.27
N ASP A 327 -22.86 7.80 -5.31
CA ASP A 327 -23.59 8.98 -4.83
C ASP A 327 -23.44 9.18 -3.32
N ASP A 328 -23.32 8.11 -2.55
CA ASP A 328 -23.01 8.22 -1.11
C ASP A 328 -21.61 8.79 -0.89
N ALA A 329 -20.61 8.38 -1.68
CA ALA A 329 -19.28 8.97 -1.64
C ALA A 329 -19.29 10.45 -2.04
N LYS A 330 -20.06 10.83 -3.07
CA LYS A 330 -20.27 12.23 -3.47
C LYS A 330 -20.86 13.07 -2.33
N LYS A 331 -21.92 12.58 -1.68
CA LYS A 331 -22.53 13.24 -0.52
C LYS A 331 -21.54 13.37 0.64
N LEU A 332 -20.82 12.29 0.94
CA LEU A 332 -19.86 12.21 2.05
C LEU A 332 -18.78 13.29 1.94
N TYR A 333 -18.23 13.50 0.73
CA TYR A 333 -17.15 14.46 0.49
C TYR A 333 -17.58 15.79 -0.13
N SER A 334 -18.89 16.02 -0.25
CA SER A 334 -19.42 17.27 -0.80
C SER A 334 -18.93 18.50 -0.03
N GLY A 335 -18.68 19.58 -0.77
CA GLY A 335 -18.15 20.83 -0.24
C GLY A 335 -16.64 20.84 0.01
N PHE A 336 -15.97 19.67 -0.01
CA PHE A 336 -14.52 19.58 0.01
C PHE A 336 -14.00 19.37 -1.40
N ASP A 337 -13.18 20.28 -1.91
CA ASP A 337 -12.50 20.09 -3.19
C ASP A 337 -11.41 19.00 -3.04
N LEU A 338 -11.69 17.80 -3.55
CA LEU A 338 -10.83 16.61 -3.43
C LEU A 338 -9.52 16.72 -4.23
N CYS A 339 -9.49 17.59 -5.24
CA CYS A 339 -8.32 17.87 -6.07
C CYS A 339 -7.51 19.07 -5.56
N HIS A 340 -7.99 19.76 -4.52
CA HIS A 340 -7.29 20.91 -3.97
C HIS A 340 -6.00 20.51 -3.24
N PRO A 341 -4.87 21.22 -3.43
CA PRO A 341 -3.59 20.86 -2.85
C PRO A 341 -3.53 20.96 -1.32
N LYS A 342 -4.56 21.48 -0.64
CA LYS A 342 -4.67 21.48 0.84
C LYS A 342 -5.74 20.53 1.38
N THR A 343 -6.36 19.73 0.53
CA THR A 343 -7.32 18.69 0.94
C THR A 343 -6.65 17.33 0.82
N SER A 344 -6.83 16.45 1.80
CA SER A 344 -6.43 15.04 1.68
C SER A 344 -7.35 14.15 2.50
N VAL A 345 -7.80 13.04 1.89
CA VAL A 345 -8.74 12.11 2.51
C VAL A 345 -8.06 10.77 2.78
N SER A 346 -8.19 10.28 4.01
CA SER A 346 -7.79 8.92 4.38
C SER A 346 -9.04 8.06 4.55
N MET A 347 -9.04 6.84 4.05
CA MET A 347 -10.16 5.91 4.11
C MET A 347 -9.70 4.60 4.75
N THR A 348 -10.30 4.24 5.90
CA THR A 348 -9.96 3.03 6.65
C THR A 348 -10.84 1.87 6.18
N ILE A 349 -10.43 1.23 5.08
CA ILE A 349 -11.16 0.13 4.42
C ILE A 349 -10.16 -0.90 3.91
N ASN A 350 -10.49 -2.20 4.00
CA ASN A 350 -9.58 -3.30 3.63
C ASN A 350 -10.20 -4.21 2.58
N GLY A 351 -11.11 -5.13 2.95
CA GLY A 351 -11.72 -6.10 2.03
C GLY A 351 -12.23 -5.51 0.71
N PRO A 352 -13.22 -4.58 0.73
CA PRO A 352 -13.75 -3.94 -0.46
C PRO A 352 -12.99 -2.64 -0.83
N ALA A 353 -11.75 -2.46 -0.38
CA ALA A 353 -10.99 -1.22 -0.60
C ALA A 353 -10.88 -0.80 -2.08
N PRO A 354 -10.67 -1.70 -3.06
CA PRO A 354 -10.65 -1.31 -4.47
C PRO A 354 -11.98 -0.70 -4.96
N ILE A 355 -13.11 -1.18 -4.44
CA ILE A 355 -14.46 -0.72 -4.79
C ILE A 355 -14.70 0.67 -4.20
N ILE A 356 -14.44 0.85 -2.90
CA ILE A 356 -14.58 2.15 -2.23
C ILE A 356 -13.60 3.19 -2.80
N LEU A 357 -12.39 2.77 -3.17
CA LEU A 357 -11.44 3.63 -3.87
C LEU A 357 -11.99 4.08 -5.23
N ALA A 358 -12.64 3.18 -5.98
CA ALA A 358 -13.27 3.55 -7.24
C ALA A 358 -14.42 4.56 -7.03
N PHE A 359 -15.23 4.41 -5.98
CA PHE A 359 -16.25 5.40 -5.63
C PHE A 359 -15.65 6.77 -5.31
N PHE A 360 -14.58 6.80 -4.52
CA PHE A 360 -13.87 8.03 -4.18
C PHE A 360 -13.25 8.71 -5.41
N MET A 361 -12.60 7.95 -6.29
CA MET A 361 -11.99 8.48 -7.51
C MET A 361 -13.06 9.06 -8.45
N ASN A 362 -14.20 8.37 -8.61
CA ASN A 362 -15.32 8.90 -9.40
C ASN A 362 -15.92 10.16 -8.77
N ALA A 363 -16.05 10.24 -7.45
CA ALA A 363 -16.50 11.46 -6.79
C ALA A 363 -15.55 12.65 -7.06
N ALA A 364 -14.23 12.42 -7.05
CA ALA A 364 -13.25 13.46 -7.39
C ALA A 364 -13.29 13.87 -8.88
N ILE A 365 -13.48 12.90 -9.78
CA ILE A 365 -13.65 13.16 -11.23
C ILE A 365 -14.91 13.98 -11.48
N ASP A 366 -16.03 13.60 -10.87
CA ASP A 366 -17.30 14.31 -11.04
C ASP A 366 -17.24 15.73 -10.46
N GLN A 367 -16.48 15.99 -9.39
CA GLN A 367 -16.22 17.36 -8.94
C GLN A 367 -15.50 18.22 -9.99
N GLU A 368 -14.52 17.68 -10.72
CA GLU A 368 -13.87 18.42 -11.81
C GLU A 368 -14.83 18.62 -13.00
N CYS A 369 -15.70 17.65 -13.27
CA CYS A 369 -16.77 17.78 -14.27
C CYS A 369 -17.76 18.90 -13.89
N GLU A 370 -18.20 18.97 -12.64
CA GLU A 370 -19.07 20.05 -12.16
C GLU A 370 -18.43 21.43 -12.33
N LYS A 371 -17.13 21.57 -12.00
CA LYS A 371 -16.39 22.82 -12.20
C LYS A 371 -16.34 23.23 -13.67
N TYR A 372 -16.09 22.26 -14.57
CA TYR A 372 -16.07 22.52 -16.01
C TYR A 372 -17.45 22.93 -16.55
N ILE A 373 -18.51 22.21 -16.16
CA ILE A 373 -19.89 22.49 -16.55
C ILE A 373 -20.31 23.90 -16.12
N GLU A 374 -19.97 24.28 -14.88
CA GLU A 374 -20.23 25.63 -14.35
C GLU A 374 -19.50 26.70 -15.16
N GLN A 375 -18.19 26.52 -15.40
CA GLN A 375 -17.37 27.48 -16.14
C GLN A 375 -17.83 27.67 -17.60
N ASN A 376 -18.44 26.65 -18.19
CA ASN A 376 -18.90 26.66 -19.59
C ASN A 376 -20.43 26.82 -19.73
N ASN A 377 -21.15 27.05 -18.63
CA ASN A 377 -22.61 27.23 -18.60
C ASN A 377 -23.41 26.06 -19.23
N LEU A 378 -22.98 24.82 -19.03
CA LEU A 378 -23.57 23.62 -19.67
C LEU A 378 -24.72 22.97 -18.89
N TRP A 379 -25.20 23.59 -17.81
CA TRP A 379 -26.23 23.01 -16.93
C TRP A 379 -27.54 22.70 -17.65
N THR A 380 -27.92 23.47 -18.67
CA THR A 380 -29.14 23.22 -19.45
C THR A 380 -29.08 21.85 -20.15
N ASP A 381 -27.91 21.41 -20.60
CA ASP A 381 -27.75 20.11 -21.25
C ASP A 381 -27.71 18.97 -20.23
N VAL A 382 -27.04 19.20 -19.09
CA VAL A 382 -27.07 18.27 -17.94
C VAL A 382 -28.50 18.02 -17.47
N GLU A 383 -29.32 19.08 -17.35
CA GLU A 383 -30.72 18.95 -16.96
C GLU A 383 -31.55 18.11 -17.92
N LYS A 384 -31.27 18.17 -19.23
CA LYS A 384 -31.95 17.33 -20.23
C LYS A 384 -31.62 15.85 -20.00
N VAL A 385 -30.34 15.52 -19.81
CA VAL A 385 -29.90 14.16 -19.50
C VAL A 385 -30.52 13.68 -18.18
N PHE A 386 -30.51 14.52 -17.15
CA PHE A 386 -31.12 14.23 -15.86
C PHE A 386 -32.63 13.92 -15.98
N LYS A 387 -33.38 14.80 -16.64
CA LYS A 387 -34.83 14.61 -16.88
C LYS A 387 -35.11 13.38 -17.74
N GLN A 388 -34.20 13.02 -18.64
CA GLN A 388 -34.32 11.81 -19.46
C GLN A 388 -34.13 10.54 -18.63
N LYS A 389 -33.19 10.54 -17.67
CA LYS A 389 -32.89 9.40 -16.79
C LYS A 389 -33.97 9.20 -15.72
N PHE A 390 -34.41 10.27 -15.05
CA PHE A 390 -35.29 10.20 -13.88
C PHE A 390 -36.76 10.60 -14.13
N LYS A 391 -37.35 10.16 -15.25
CA LYS A 391 -38.67 10.64 -15.73
C LYS A 391 -39.85 10.51 -14.75
N LYS A 392 -39.81 9.61 -13.75
CA LYS A 392 -40.88 9.39 -12.73
C LYS A 392 -40.37 8.83 -11.38
N GLU A 393 -39.08 8.94 -11.07
CA GLU A 393 -38.46 8.27 -9.92
C GLU A 393 -38.10 9.23 -8.78
N ILE A 394 -37.79 8.64 -7.61
CA ILE A 394 -37.12 9.34 -6.52
C ILE A 394 -35.76 9.79 -7.03
N THR A 395 -35.58 11.11 -7.17
CA THR A 395 -34.31 11.67 -7.61
C THR A 395 -33.29 11.65 -6.47
N PRO A 396 -32.03 11.28 -6.73
CA PRO A 396 -30.97 11.39 -5.74
C PRO A 396 -30.83 12.83 -5.25
N LYS A 397 -30.89 13.02 -3.94
CA LYS A 397 -30.74 14.32 -3.28
C LYS A 397 -29.87 14.17 -2.05
N TYR A 398 -29.17 15.24 -1.71
CA TYR A 398 -28.57 15.39 -0.39
C TYR A 398 -29.68 15.66 0.63
N TYR A 399 -29.84 14.77 1.61
CA TYR A 399 -30.83 14.95 2.67
C TYR A 399 -30.27 14.53 4.01
N ASN A 400 -30.13 15.49 4.93
CA ASN A 400 -29.75 15.21 6.31
C ASN A 400 -30.98 15.30 7.22
N PRO A 401 -31.50 14.19 7.77
CA PRO A 401 -32.69 14.23 8.64
C PRO A 401 -32.52 15.13 9.88
N SER A 402 -31.29 15.29 10.38
CA SER A 402 -31.00 16.15 11.53
C SER A 402 -30.89 17.64 11.18
N SER A 403 -30.83 17.99 9.90
CA SER A 403 -30.76 19.37 9.40
C SER A 403 -31.28 19.45 7.96
N PRO A 404 -32.58 19.22 7.74
CA PRO A 404 -33.13 18.97 6.40
C PRO A 404 -33.12 20.19 5.48
N GLU A 405 -33.03 21.39 6.03
CA GLU A 405 -33.20 22.65 5.28
C GLU A 405 -31.88 23.32 4.85
N ARG A 406 -30.71 22.78 5.23
CA ARG A 406 -29.43 23.43 4.92
C ARG A 406 -28.26 22.47 4.78
N LEU A 407 -27.34 22.82 3.88
CA LEU A 407 -26.01 22.24 3.85
C LEU A 407 -25.24 22.61 5.14
N PRO A 408 -24.25 21.79 5.55
CA PRO A 408 -23.37 22.14 6.66
C PRO A 408 -22.68 23.49 6.45
N GLU A 409 -22.37 24.18 7.54
CA GLU A 409 -21.55 25.40 7.48
C GLU A 409 -20.20 25.11 6.81
N GLY A 410 -19.81 25.94 5.83
CA GLY A 410 -18.59 25.74 5.03
C GLY A 410 -18.74 24.82 3.81
N ASN A 411 -19.87 24.15 3.63
CA ASN A 411 -20.11 23.31 2.45
C ASN A 411 -20.48 24.19 1.23
N SER A 412 -19.64 24.14 0.19
CA SER A 412 -19.82 24.91 -1.05
C SER A 412 -20.85 24.34 -2.03
N GLY A 413 -21.42 23.17 -1.76
CA GLY A 413 -22.31 22.44 -2.66
C GLY A 413 -21.59 21.69 -3.80
N LEU A 414 -20.27 21.82 -3.91
CA LEU A 414 -19.46 21.06 -4.87
C LEU A 414 -19.60 19.54 -4.63
N GLY A 415 -19.82 18.79 -5.71
CA GLY A 415 -20.00 17.34 -5.71
C GLY A 415 -21.44 16.87 -5.54
N LEU A 416 -22.42 17.78 -5.47
CA LEU A 416 -23.84 17.45 -5.32
C LEU A 416 -24.66 17.63 -6.60
N LYS A 417 -24.12 18.32 -7.61
CA LYS A 417 -24.89 18.69 -8.82
C LYS A 417 -25.01 17.54 -9.81
N LEU A 418 -24.10 16.55 -9.74
CA LEU A 418 -24.15 15.31 -10.53
C LEU A 418 -24.61 14.09 -9.69
N LEU A 419 -25.41 14.26 -8.64
CA LEU A 419 -26.00 13.09 -7.96
C LEU A 419 -26.91 12.33 -8.94
N GLY A 420 -26.73 11.02 -9.05
CA GLY A 420 -27.45 10.14 -9.99
C GLY A 420 -26.91 10.12 -11.42
N LEU A 421 -25.89 10.92 -11.72
CA LEU A 421 -25.23 10.99 -13.03
C LEU A 421 -23.72 10.84 -12.86
N SER A 422 -23.01 10.41 -13.89
CA SER A 422 -21.55 10.54 -13.97
C SER A 422 -21.16 11.56 -15.04
N GLY A 423 -19.97 12.15 -14.91
CA GLY A 423 -19.43 13.12 -15.86
C GLY A 423 -19.39 12.62 -17.30
N ASP A 424 -19.20 11.32 -17.53
CA ASP A 424 -19.17 10.71 -18.87
C ASP A 424 -20.55 10.61 -19.53
N GLU A 425 -21.63 10.64 -18.73
CA GLU A 425 -23.01 10.69 -19.22
C GLU A 425 -23.40 12.09 -19.72
N VAL A 426 -22.71 13.14 -19.24
CA VAL A 426 -23.10 14.54 -19.45
C VAL A 426 -22.10 15.38 -20.21
N LEU A 427 -20.87 14.88 -20.42
CA LEU A 427 -19.81 15.55 -21.16
C LEU A 427 -19.35 14.71 -22.36
N PRO A 428 -18.90 15.35 -23.45
CA PRO A 428 -18.21 14.66 -24.53
C PRO A 428 -17.00 13.87 -24.02
N LYS A 429 -16.79 12.67 -24.56
CA LYS A 429 -15.75 11.72 -24.11
C LYS A 429 -14.35 12.33 -24.01
N ASN A 430 -13.95 13.16 -24.98
CA ASN A 430 -12.62 13.79 -24.97
C ASN A 430 -12.43 14.76 -23.79
N ILE A 431 -13.49 15.51 -23.44
CA ILE A 431 -13.47 16.43 -22.29
C ILE A 431 -13.45 15.63 -20.99
N TYR A 432 -14.31 14.62 -20.87
CA TYR A 432 -14.36 13.77 -19.68
C TYR A 432 -13.00 13.10 -19.39
N GLU A 433 -12.33 12.52 -20.40
CA GLU A 433 -11.03 11.87 -20.20
C GLU A 433 -9.93 12.86 -19.77
N GLU A 434 -9.97 14.10 -20.26
CA GLU A 434 -9.05 15.16 -19.80
C GLU A 434 -9.27 15.51 -18.33
N LEU A 435 -10.54 15.72 -17.92
CA LEU A 435 -10.91 16.04 -16.54
C LEU A 435 -10.62 14.86 -15.60
N LYS A 436 -10.86 13.63 -16.05
CA LYS A 436 -10.51 12.41 -15.35
C LYS A 436 -9.01 12.32 -15.10
N ALA A 437 -8.19 12.52 -16.13
CA ALA A 437 -6.74 12.52 -15.99
C ALA A 437 -6.27 13.60 -15.00
N LYS A 438 -6.83 14.81 -15.09
CA LYS A 438 -6.53 15.91 -14.16
C LYS A 438 -6.89 15.56 -12.72
N ALA A 439 -8.07 14.98 -12.49
CA ALA A 439 -8.53 14.59 -11.15
C ALA A 439 -7.62 13.51 -10.55
N LEU A 440 -7.36 12.42 -11.30
CA LEU A 440 -6.50 11.30 -10.87
C LEU A 440 -5.07 11.74 -10.54
N GLN A 441 -4.50 12.70 -11.26
CA GLN A 441 -3.15 13.21 -11.00
C GLN A 441 -3.10 14.20 -9.82
N SER A 442 -4.20 14.90 -9.52
CA SER A 442 -4.26 15.95 -8.51
C SER A 442 -4.72 15.46 -7.14
N VAL A 443 -5.58 14.44 -7.11
CA VAL A 443 -6.22 13.93 -5.90
C VAL A 443 -5.20 13.47 -4.86
N ARG A 444 -5.44 13.84 -3.61
CA ARG A 444 -4.55 13.50 -2.48
C ARG A 444 -5.28 12.65 -1.46
N GLY A 445 -4.65 11.57 -1.02
CA GLY A 445 -5.25 10.73 -0.01
C GLY A 445 -4.55 9.41 0.24
N THR A 446 -5.22 8.57 1.01
CA THR A 446 -4.74 7.25 1.40
C THR A 446 -5.92 6.31 1.51
N VAL A 447 -5.80 5.12 0.93
CA VAL A 447 -6.65 3.98 1.27
C VAL A 447 -5.82 3.02 2.13
N GLN A 448 -6.43 2.43 3.16
CA GLN A 448 -5.69 1.53 4.05
C GLN A 448 -5.28 0.26 3.33
N ALA A 449 -6.24 -0.52 2.85
CA ALA A 449 -6.03 -1.66 1.93
C ALA A 449 -4.84 -2.56 2.30
N ASP A 450 -4.61 -2.84 3.59
CA ASP A 450 -3.56 -3.78 3.98
C ASP A 450 -4.25 -5.11 4.29
N ILE A 451 -4.18 -6.03 3.33
CA ILE A 451 -4.84 -7.34 3.39
C ILE A 451 -4.05 -8.32 4.26
N LEU A 452 -2.73 -8.16 4.38
CA LEU A 452 -1.91 -9.09 5.16
C LEU A 452 -2.20 -8.96 6.67
N LYS A 453 -2.44 -7.75 7.17
CA LYS A 453 -2.88 -7.57 8.57
C LYS A 453 -4.29 -8.11 8.83
N GLU A 454 -5.15 -8.22 7.80
CA GLU A 454 -6.50 -8.76 7.97
C GLU A 454 -6.45 -10.22 8.35
N ASP A 455 -5.64 -11.00 7.64
CA ASP A 455 -5.43 -12.42 7.94
C ASP A 455 -4.72 -12.62 9.29
N GLN A 456 -3.79 -11.70 9.64
CA GLN A 456 -3.00 -11.82 10.88
C GLN A 456 -3.75 -11.42 12.15
N ALA A 457 -4.62 -10.40 12.10
CA ALA A 457 -5.18 -9.81 13.33
C ALA A 457 -6.61 -9.27 13.20
N GLN A 458 -6.98 -8.64 12.08
CA GLN A 458 -8.22 -7.85 12.02
C GLN A 458 -9.46 -8.61 11.52
N ASN A 459 -9.26 -9.75 10.83
CA ASN A 459 -10.32 -10.67 10.39
C ASN A 459 -11.44 -10.05 9.55
N THR A 460 -11.17 -8.99 8.76
CA THR A 460 -12.16 -8.41 7.81
C THR A 460 -11.87 -8.77 6.34
N CYS A 461 -11.16 -9.88 6.11
CA CYS A 461 -10.92 -10.36 4.75
C CYS A 461 -12.19 -11.04 4.19
N ILE A 462 -12.75 -10.47 3.12
CA ILE A 462 -13.98 -10.98 2.46
C ILE A 462 -13.70 -11.76 1.17
N PHE A 463 -12.48 -11.63 0.64
CA PHE A 463 -12.00 -12.38 -0.52
C PHE A 463 -10.86 -13.31 -0.09
N SER A 464 -10.50 -14.27 -0.94
CA SER A 464 -9.25 -15.01 -0.72
C SER A 464 -8.06 -14.04 -0.72
N THR A 465 -7.09 -14.28 0.16
CA THR A 465 -5.90 -13.44 0.31
C THR A 465 -5.16 -13.23 -1.02
N GLU A 466 -5.04 -14.28 -1.83
CA GLU A 466 -4.43 -14.21 -3.17
C GLU A 466 -5.17 -13.27 -4.11
N PHE A 467 -6.50 -13.37 -4.17
CA PHE A 467 -7.32 -12.50 -5.02
C PHE A 467 -7.26 -11.04 -4.56
N ALA A 468 -7.32 -10.80 -3.25
CA ALA A 468 -7.21 -9.47 -2.69
C ALA A 468 -5.82 -8.84 -2.96
N LEU A 469 -4.73 -9.63 -2.85
CA LEU A 469 -3.38 -9.19 -3.23
C LEU A 469 -3.27 -8.88 -4.74
N LYS A 470 -3.91 -9.69 -5.60
CA LYS A 470 -3.99 -9.41 -7.03
C LYS A 470 -4.70 -8.08 -7.32
N LEU A 471 -5.84 -7.83 -6.68
CA LEU A 471 -6.57 -6.56 -6.84
C LEU A 471 -5.75 -5.36 -6.38
N MET A 472 -5.01 -5.47 -5.28
CA MET A 472 -4.09 -4.41 -4.85
C MET A 472 -2.98 -4.15 -5.88
N GLY A 473 -2.45 -5.21 -6.48
CA GLY A 473 -1.53 -5.11 -7.61
C GLY A 473 -2.11 -4.35 -8.79
N ASP A 474 -3.37 -4.65 -9.16
CA ASP A 474 -4.07 -4.00 -10.27
C ASP A 474 -4.33 -2.52 -10.00
N VAL A 475 -4.67 -2.15 -8.76
CA VAL A 475 -4.80 -0.75 -8.34
C VAL A 475 -3.45 -0.02 -8.49
N GLN A 476 -2.35 -0.64 -8.06
CA GLN A 476 -1.03 -0.03 -8.17
C GLN A 476 -0.58 0.10 -9.64
N GLU A 477 -0.86 -0.90 -10.47
CA GLU A 477 -0.62 -0.84 -11.92
C GLU A 477 -1.43 0.31 -12.56
N TYR A 478 -2.72 0.41 -12.25
CA TYR A 478 -3.57 1.51 -12.74
C TYR A 478 -3.04 2.88 -12.30
N PHE A 479 -2.59 3.01 -11.04
CA PHE A 479 -1.99 4.25 -10.54
C PHE A 479 -0.75 4.66 -11.35
N ILE A 480 0.11 3.69 -11.70
CA ILE A 480 1.29 3.95 -12.53
C ILE A 480 0.87 4.40 -13.94
N GLN A 481 -0.02 3.65 -14.58
CA GLN A 481 -0.49 3.93 -15.93
C GLN A 481 -1.17 5.31 -16.04
N GLN A 482 -1.92 5.71 -15.01
CA GLN A 482 -2.66 6.99 -14.97
C GLN A 482 -1.88 8.14 -14.30
N ASN A 483 -0.61 7.92 -13.93
CA ASN A 483 0.23 8.91 -13.23
C ASN A 483 -0.37 9.41 -11.90
N VAL A 484 -1.06 8.56 -11.14
CA VAL A 484 -1.54 8.85 -9.78
C VAL A 484 -0.36 8.85 -8.81
N ARG A 485 0.19 10.04 -8.51
CA ARG A 485 1.40 10.19 -7.69
C ARG A 485 1.16 10.76 -6.29
N ASN A 486 -0.06 11.21 -6.02
CA ASN A 486 -0.39 11.94 -4.80
C ASN A 486 -1.36 11.16 -3.88
N PHE A 487 -1.74 9.94 -4.29
CA PHE A 487 -2.61 9.05 -3.53
C PHE A 487 -1.83 7.78 -3.14
N TYR A 488 -1.91 7.40 -1.87
CA TYR A 488 -1.30 6.17 -1.36
C TYR A 488 -2.28 5.01 -1.52
N SER A 489 -1.92 4.02 -2.34
CA SER A 489 -2.73 2.82 -2.66
C SER A 489 -2.79 1.80 -1.52
N VAL A 490 -1.87 1.89 -0.55
CA VAL A 490 -1.78 1.00 0.61
C VAL A 490 -1.19 1.75 1.81
N SER A 491 -1.67 1.43 3.00
CA SER A 491 -1.11 1.83 4.29
C SER A 491 -0.84 0.59 5.13
N ILE A 492 0.39 0.08 5.02
CA ILE A 492 0.87 -1.07 5.80
C ILE A 492 0.77 -0.71 7.30
N SER A 493 -0.01 -1.47 8.06
CA SER A 493 -0.40 -1.08 9.42
C SER A 493 -0.15 -2.18 10.44
N GLY A 494 0.59 -1.83 11.50
CA GLY A 494 0.78 -2.68 12.69
C GLY A 494 -0.17 -2.36 13.84
N TYR A 495 -1.06 -1.37 13.70
CA TYR A 495 -1.93 -0.91 14.79
C TYR A 495 -2.86 -2.05 15.27
N HIS A 496 -3.58 -2.67 14.35
CA HIS A 496 -4.54 -3.74 14.68
C HIS A 496 -3.87 -5.00 15.21
N ILE A 497 -2.64 -5.28 14.76
CA ILE A 497 -1.83 -6.38 15.28
C ILE A 497 -1.47 -6.08 16.74
N ALA A 498 -1.00 -4.87 17.04
CA ALA A 498 -0.68 -4.48 18.43
C ALA A 498 -1.91 -4.46 19.34
N GLU A 499 -3.07 -4.02 18.85
CA GLU A 499 -4.33 -4.01 19.62
C GLU A 499 -4.90 -5.43 19.85
N ALA A 500 -4.52 -6.41 19.02
CA ALA A 500 -4.93 -7.81 19.21
C ALA A 500 -4.19 -8.50 20.37
N GLY A 501 -3.12 -7.89 20.89
CA GLY A 501 -2.21 -8.47 21.88
C GLY A 501 -1.04 -9.22 21.25
#